data_AF-A0A4P7C044-F1
#
_entry.id   AF-A0A4P7C044-F1
#
_cell.length_a   1.000
_cell.length_b   1.000
_cell.length_c   1.000
_cell.angle_alpha   90.00
_cell.angle_beta   90.00
_cell.angle_gamma   90.00
#
_symmetry.space_group_name_H-M   'P 1'
#
loop_
_entity.id
_entity.type
_entity.pdbx_description
1 polymer ?
#
loop_
_entity_poly.entity_id
_entity_poly.type
_entity_poly.pdbx_seq_one_letter_code
_entity_poly.pdbx_strand_id
1 'polypeptide(L)'
;MKIIRLIFIVALPLLWANIALASDTQQQAIQGLSAWVNQSGSTLHIDSIDPAGQITGHYINRAQGYGCQNTPYPVTGWVYGTAITFTVKWENATEACNSITSWTGFYYDGVITTLWQLVVNKSKNKKQIIQGQDVFKPVKQKRLPSLKLK
;
A
#
# COMPACT_ATOMS: atom_id res chain seq x y z
N MET A 1 -62.21 46.70 36.57
CA MET A 1 -60.99 47.44 36.93
C MET A 1 -59.81 46.46 36.82
N LYS A 2 -58.82 46.84 35.99
CA LYS A 2 -57.53 46.19 35.65
C LYS A 2 -56.87 45.49 36.85
N ILE A 3 -56.06 44.42 36.72
CA ILE A 3 -54.76 44.40 36.02
C ILE A 3 -54.40 42.95 35.62
N ILE A 4 -54.05 42.80 34.34
CA ILE A 4 -53.38 41.64 33.72
C ILE A 4 -51.96 41.54 34.30
N ARG A 5 -51.55 40.37 34.80
CA ARG A 5 -50.13 40.06 35.04
C ARG A 5 -49.63 39.13 33.95
N LEU A 6 -48.66 39.65 33.22
CA LEU A 6 -47.97 39.02 32.11
C LEU A 6 -46.59 38.53 32.63
N ILE A 7 -46.11 37.42 32.03
CA ILE A 7 -44.70 37.00 31.80
C ILE A 7 -43.82 36.54 33.02
N PHE A 8 -42.86 35.62 32.91
CA PHE A 8 -42.16 34.96 31.79
C PHE A 8 -41.79 33.51 32.18
N ILE A 9 -42.15 32.52 31.37
CA ILE A 9 -41.55 31.18 31.42
C ILE A 9 -40.31 31.23 30.52
N VAL A 10 -39.12 31.23 31.11
CA VAL A 10 -37.85 31.07 30.37
C VAL A 10 -37.60 29.57 30.23
N ALA A 11 -38.04 28.98 29.12
CA ALA A 11 -37.64 27.64 28.72
C ALA A 11 -36.26 27.72 28.04
N LEU A 12 -35.23 27.26 28.72
CA LEU A 12 -33.85 27.18 28.21
C LEU A 12 -33.74 25.93 27.31
N PRO A 13 -33.51 26.04 25.99
CA PRO A 13 -33.29 24.85 25.17
C PRO A 13 -31.88 24.30 25.42
N LEU A 14 -31.79 23.08 25.96
CA LEU A 14 -30.57 22.27 25.99
C LEU A 14 -30.12 21.99 24.55
N LEU A 15 -29.13 22.75 24.09
CA LEU A 15 -28.41 22.48 22.84
C LEU A 15 -27.58 21.21 23.02
N TRP A 16 -28.12 20.07 22.59
CA TRP A 16 -27.32 18.86 22.38
C TRP A 16 -26.33 19.12 21.24
N ALA A 17 -25.06 19.29 21.59
CA ALA A 17 -23.98 19.26 20.63
C ALA A 17 -23.89 17.83 20.07
N ASN A 18 -24.44 17.63 18.87
CA ASN A 18 -24.12 16.47 18.05
C ASN A 18 -22.66 16.61 17.64
N ILE A 19 -21.74 16.08 18.45
CA ILE A 19 -20.37 15.83 18.00
C ILE A 19 -20.49 14.68 17.00
N ALA A 20 -20.67 15.02 15.73
CA ALA A 20 -20.45 14.08 14.65
C ALA A 20 -18.96 13.71 14.71
N LEU A 21 -18.66 12.57 15.30
CA LEU A 21 -17.38 11.90 15.05
C LEU A 21 -17.40 11.58 13.57
N ALA A 22 -16.68 12.37 12.77
CA ALA A 22 -16.35 11.99 11.42
C ALA A 22 -15.69 10.61 11.54
N SER A 23 -16.43 9.59 11.12
CA SER A 23 -15.86 8.27 10.92
C SER A 23 -14.90 8.48 9.77
N ASP A 24 -13.61 8.52 10.05
CA ASP A 24 -12.58 8.47 9.02
C ASP A 24 -12.82 7.15 8.29
N THR A 25 -13.57 7.19 7.19
CA THR A 25 -13.86 6.03 6.36
C THR A 25 -12.51 5.56 5.89
N GLN A 26 -11.95 4.56 6.59
CA GLN A 26 -10.61 4.03 6.35
C GLN A 26 -10.44 3.85 4.85
N GLN A 27 -9.74 4.80 4.22
CA GLN A 27 -9.30 4.71 2.84
C GLN A 27 -8.52 3.41 2.79
N GLN A 28 -9.05 2.39 2.09
CA GLN A 28 -8.65 1.00 2.23
C GLN A 28 -7.12 0.84 2.22
N ALA A 29 -6.51 0.75 3.40
CA ALA A 29 -5.07 0.96 3.55
C ALA A 29 -4.27 -0.22 2.99
N ILE A 30 -2.95 -0.07 2.91
CA ILE A 30 -2.06 -1.18 2.59
C ILE A 30 -2.23 -2.23 3.71
N GLN A 31 -2.66 -3.44 3.34
CA GLN A 31 -2.99 -4.51 4.27
C GLN A 31 -2.20 -5.78 3.95
N GLY A 32 -2.04 -6.66 4.95
CA GLY A 32 -1.59 -8.03 4.73
C GLY A 32 -2.55 -8.79 3.80
N LEU A 33 -2.07 -9.87 3.18
CA LEU A 33 -2.80 -10.68 2.20
C LEU A 33 -3.36 -9.87 1.02
N SER A 34 -2.62 -8.85 0.57
CA SER A 34 -2.99 -7.99 -0.55
C SER A 34 -2.05 -8.19 -1.74
N ALA A 35 -2.55 -7.90 -2.95
CA ALA A 35 -1.77 -7.98 -4.17
C ALA A 35 -1.97 -6.71 -5.01
N TRP A 36 -0.90 -6.25 -5.63
CA TRP A 36 -0.84 -4.98 -6.33
C TRP A 36 -0.09 -5.15 -7.66
N VAL A 37 -0.58 -4.52 -8.73
CA VAL A 37 0.01 -4.61 -10.07
C VAL A 37 0.44 -3.22 -10.55
N ASN A 38 1.66 -3.10 -11.06
CA ASN A 38 2.13 -1.84 -11.65
C ASN A 38 1.81 -1.72 -13.15
N GLN A 39 2.13 -0.58 -13.74
CA GLN A 39 1.90 -0.29 -15.16
C GLN A 39 2.66 -1.24 -16.12
N SER A 40 3.68 -1.94 -15.64
CA SER A 40 4.47 -2.92 -16.40
C SER A 40 3.96 -4.35 -16.24
N GLY A 41 2.87 -4.57 -15.50
CA GLY A 41 2.32 -5.90 -15.22
C GLY A 41 3.06 -6.69 -14.13
N SER A 42 4.08 -6.11 -13.51
CA SER A 42 4.76 -6.71 -12.34
C SER A 42 3.84 -6.65 -11.12
N THR A 43 3.94 -7.64 -10.24
CA THR A 43 3.06 -7.76 -9.07
C THR A 43 3.82 -7.78 -7.75
N LEU A 44 3.38 -6.95 -6.82
CA LEU A 44 3.75 -6.98 -5.39
C LEU A 44 2.67 -7.76 -4.63
N HIS A 45 3.06 -8.79 -3.92
CA HIS A 45 2.22 -9.56 -3.02
C HIS A 45 2.70 -9.31 -1.59
N ILE A 46 1.83 -8.75 -0.76
CA ILE A 46 2.08 -8.52 0.66
C ILE A 46 1.41 -9.66 1.41
N ASP A 47 2.21 -10.57 1.96
CA ASP A 47 1.72 -11.74 2.66
C ASP A 47 1.30 -11.35 4.09
N SER A 48 2.15 -10.60 4.80
CA SER A 48 1.82 -10.05 6.12
C SER A 48 2.40 -8.66 6.35
N ILE A 49 1.74 -7.93 7.27
CA ILE A 49 2.25 -6.72 7.89
C ILE A 49 2.14 -6.95 9.39
N ASP A 50 3.26 -6.90 10.10
CA ASP A 50 3.26 -7.09 11.56
C ASP A 50 2.75 -5.82 12.29
N PRO A 51 2.52 -5.88 13.62
CA PRO A 51 2.05 -4.71 14.38
C PRO A 51 3.01 -3.50 14.36
N ALA A 52 4.30 -3.70 14.08
CA ALA A 52 5.28 -2.63 13.92
C ALA A 52 5.32 -2.06 12.49
N GLY A 53 4.57 -2.65 11.56
CA GLY A 53 4.49 -2.25 10.17
C GLY A 53 5.46 -2.99 9.25
N GLN A 54 6.20 -3.99 9.73
CA GLN A 54 7.14 -4.74 8.91
C GLN A 54 6.41 -5.58 7.87
N ILE A 55 6.81 -5.44 6.60
CA ILE A 55 6.25 -6.19 5.47
C ILE A 55 7.02 -7.50 5.29
N THR A 56 6.29 -8.59 5.10
CA THR A 56 6.79 -9.79 4.42
C THR A 56 5.94 -10.08 3.20
N GLY A 57 6.58 -10.55 2.12
CA GLY A 57 5.87 -10.76 0.86
C GLY A 57 6.78 -11.28 -0.24
N HIS A 58 6.29 -11.15 -1.47
CA HIS A 58 7.06 -11.46 -2.67
C HIS A 58 6.70 -10.55 -3.85
N TYR A 59 7.64 -10.41 -4.78
CA TYR A 59 7.50 -9.62 -6.00
C TYR A 59 7.72 -10.51 -7.22
N ILE A 60 6.89 -10.35 -8.25
CA ILE A 60 7.05 -11.03 -9.54
C ILE A 60 7.23 -9.95 -10.61
N ASN A 61 8.43 -9.89 -11.19
CA ASN A 61 8.72 -8.99 -12.28
C ASN A 61 8.13 -9.49 -13.61
N ARG A 62 7.56 -8.58 -14.40
CA ARG A 62 7.13 -8.79 -15.79
C ARG A 62 7.49 -7.60 -16.69
N ALA A 63 8.35 -6.68 -16.21
CA ALA A 63 8.76 -5.51 -16.96
C ALA A 63 9.65 -5.91 -18.15
N GLN A 64 9.28 -5.43 -19.35
CA GLN A 64 10.07 -5.63 -20.56
C GLN A 64 11.47 -5.00 -20.42
N GLY A 65 12.50 -5.71 -20.88
CA GLY A 65 13.89 -5.24 -20.84
C GLY A 65 14.66 -5.56 -19.56
N TYR A 66 14.03 -6.20 -18.57
CA TYR A 66 14.68 -6.66 -17.34
C TYR A 66 14.66 -8.19 -17.25
N GLY A 67 15.69 -8.79 -16.65
CA GLY A 67 15.70 -10.22 -16.29
C GLY A 67 14.83 -10.53 -15.07
N CYS A 68 15.02 -11.73 -14.49
CA CYS A 68 14.35 -12.13 -13.24
C CYS A 68 12.81 -12.07 -13.34
N GLN A 69 12.27 -12.51 -14.47
CA GLN A 69 10.83 -12.44 -14.74
C GLN A 69 10.10 -13.70 -14.30
N ASN A 70 8.80 -13.56 -14.03
CA ASN A 70 7.83 -14.67 -13.88
C ASN A 70 8.10 -15.65 -12.72
N THR A 71 9.06 -15.37 -11.84
CA THR A 71 9.30 -16.10 -10.59
C THR A 71 9.21 -15.16 -9.39
N PRO A 72 8.83 -15.67 -8.20
CA PRO A 72 8.71 -14.84 -7.00
C PRO A 72 10.08 -14.54 -6.39
N TYR A 73 10.27 -13.29 -5.98
CA TYR A 73 11.43 -12.83 -5.21
C TYR A 73 10.97 -12.30 -3.85
N PRO A 74 11.66 -12.63 -2.75
CA PRO A 74 11.28 -12.14 -1.43
C PRO A 74 11.23 -10.61 -1.35
N VAL A 75 10.22 -10.11 -0.64
CA VAL A 75 10.04 -8.70 -0.31
C VAL A 75 10.14 -8.51 1.19
N THR A 76 10.86 -7.47 1.61
CA THR A 76 10.75 -6.91 2.96
C THR A 76 10.69 -5.40 2.91
N GLY A 77 10.16 -4.76 3.95
CA GLY A 77 9.89 -3.33 3.96
C GLY A 77 9.10 -2.89 5.18
N TRP A 78 8.54 -1.69 5.09
CA TRP A 78 7.75 -1.08 6.17
C TRP A 78 6.54 -0.33 5.60
N VAL A 79 5.44 -0.39 6.32
CA VAL A 79 4.32 0.55 6.20
C VAL A 79 4.30 1.43 7.45
N TYR A 80 4.13 2.74 7.27
CA TYR A 80 3.90 3.70 8.36
C TYR A 80 2.78 4.66 7.95
N GLY A 81 1.57 4.42 8.47
CA GLY A 81 0.38 5.12 8.00
C GLY A 81 0.15 4.87 6.51
N THR A 82 0.23 5.92 5.69
CA THR A 82 0.15 5.81 4.22
C THR A 82 1.51 5.64 3.54
N ALA A 83 2.62 5.87 4.24
CA ALA A 83 3.95 5.70 3.67
C ALA A 83 4.31 4.22 3.56
N ILE A 84 5.02 3.87 2.50
CA ILE A 84 5.50 2.50 2.27
C ILE A 84 6.91 2.52 1.68
N THR A 85 7.74 1.60 2.17
CA THR A 85 8.97 1.19 1.49
C THR A 85 9.01 -0.32 1.39
N PHE A 86 9.57 -0.84 0.30
CA PHE A 86 9.86 -2.26 0.18
C PHE A 86 11.06 -2.48 -0.73
N THR A 87 11.77 -3.58 -0.51
CA THR A 87 13.00 -3.92 -1.20
C THR A 87 12.97 -5.37 -1.67
N VAL A 88 13.51 -5.58 -2.87
CA VAL A 88 13.68 -6.89 -3.50
C VAL A 88 15.16 -7.08 -3.81
N LYS A 89 15.74 -8.17 -3.31
CA LYS A 89 17.00 -8.70 -3.83
C LYS A 89 16.67 -9.62 -5.00
N TRP A 90 17.21 -9.33 -6.19
CA TRP A 90 16.94 -10.10 -7.40
C TRP A 90 17.74 -11.40 -7.47
N GLU A 91 17.47 -12.28 -6.51
CA GLU A 91 18.06 -13.60 -6.39
C GLU A 91 17.04 -14.53 -5.75
N ASN A 92 16.75 -15.63 -6.41
CA ASN A 92 15.96 -16.73 -5.86
C ASN A 92 16.57 -18.07 -6.33
N ALA A 93 15.88 -19.18 -6.08
CA ALA A 93 16.36 -20.51 -6.47
C ALA A 93 16.41 -20.74 -8.00
N THR A 94 15.78 -19.88 -8.81
CA THR A 94 15.67 -20.03 -10.27
C THR A 94 16.64 -19.13 -11.03
N GLU A 95 16.77 -17.86 -10.63
CA GLU A 95 17.55 -16.86 -11.36
C GLU A 95 18.10 -15.78 -10.42
N ALA A 96 19.31 -15.28 -10.74
CA ALA A 96 19.94 -14.16 -10.04
C ALA A 96 20.34 -13.05 -11.03
N CYS A 97 19.80 -11.84 -10.84
CA CYS A 97 20.12 -10.65 -11.64
C CYS A 97 21.11 -9.71 -10.95
N ASN A 98 21.78 -10.20 -9.90
CA ASN A 98 22.92 -9.54 -9.26
C ASN A 98 22.66 -8.07 -8.91
N SER A 99 21.44 -7.76 -8.44
CA SER A 99 20.97 -6.40 -8.17
C SER A 99 19.95 -6.37 -7.04
N ILE A 100 19.70 -5.18 -6.51
CA ILE A 100 18.67 -4.91 -5.50
C ILE A 100 17.88 -3.70 -5.99
N THR A 101 16.55 -3.76 -5.87
CA THR A 101 15.68 -2.60 -6.07
C THR A 101 14.93 -2.28 -4.80
N SER A 102 14.88 -1.00 -4.45
CA SER A 102 14.07 -0.47 -3.35
C SER A 102 13.07 0.54 -3.89
N TRP A 103 11.82 0.42 -3.45
CA TRP A 103 10.73 1.35 -3.72
C TRP A 103 10.42 2.13 -2.45
N THR A 104 10.14 3.42 -2.60
CA THR A 104 9.67 4.31 -1.54
C THR A 104 8.52 5.14 -2.08
N GLY A 105 7.43 5.22 -1.33
CA GLY A 105 6.22 5.83 -1.82
C GLY A 105 5.14 5.99 -0.77
N PHE A 106 3.92 6.17 -1.26
CA PHE A 106 2.75 6.39 -0.43
C PHE A 106 1.49 5.81 -1.08
N TYR A 107 0.53 5.46 -0.23
CA TYR A 107 -0.84 5.12 -0.60
C TYR A 107 -1.73 6.37 -0.60
N TYR A 108 -2.41 6.61 -1.71
CA TYR A 108 -3.41 7.67 -1.84
C TYR A 108 -4.41 7.27 -2.93
N ASP A 109 -5.69 7.56 -2.70
CA ASP A 109 -6.76 7.33 -3.68
C ASP A 109 -6.78 5.92 -4.31
N GLY A 110 -6.61 4.87 -3.48
CA GLY A 110 -6.69 3.49 -3.95
C GLY A 110 -5.46 2.96 -4.67
N VAL A 111 -4.37 3.74 -4.77
CA VAL A 111 -3.13 3.33 -5.45
C VAL A 111 -1.90 3.57 -4.59
N ILE A 112 -0.83 2.81 -4.86
CA ILE A 112 0.50 3.04 -4.27
C ILE A 112 1.38 3.70 -5.34
N THR A 113 1.81 4.93 -5.10
CA THR A 113 2.74 5.65 -5.99
C THR A 113 4.13 5.61 -5.39
N THR A 114 5.12 5.22 -6.20
CA THR A 114 6.50 5.00 -5.73
C THR A 114 7.53 5.63 -6.65
N LEU A 115 8.65 6.03 -6.05
CA LEU A 115 9.94 6.10 -6.73
C LEU A 115 10.72 4.84 -6.40
N TRP A 116 11.54 4.38 -7.34
CA TRP A 116 12.42 3.25 -7.11
C TRP A 116 13.85 3.53 -7.53
N GLN A 117 14.76 2.82 -6.88
CA GLN A 117 16.19 2.81 -7.19
C GLN A 117 16.67 1.37 -7.32
N LEU A 118 17.31 1.05 -8.44
CA LEU A 118 17.95 -0.24 -8.71
C LEU A 118 19.46 -0.05 -8.68
N VAL A 119 20.14 -0.83 -7.83
CA VAL A 119 21.59 -0.90 -7.77
C VAL A 119 22.07 -2.28 -8.22
N VAL A 120 22.99 -2.30 -9.18
CA VAL A 120 23.67 -3.52 -9.61
C VAL A 120 24.88 -3.75 -8.72
N ASN A 121 25.09 -4.99 -8.27
CA ASN A 121 26.28 -5.36 -7.51
C ASN A 121 27.56 -4.97 -8.27
N LYS A 122 28.60 -4.58 -7.53
CA LYS A 122 29.88 -4.07 -8.07
C LYS A 122 29.81 -2.72 -8.79
N SER A 123 28.67 -2.00 -8.72
CA SER A 123 28.62 -0.58 -9.11
C SER A 123 29.72 0.22 -8.40
N LYS A 124 30.34 1.16 -9.12
CA LYS A 124 31.50 1.94 -8.66
C LYS A 124 31.18 3.40 -8.42
N ASN A 125 30.06 3.88 -8.93
CA ASN A 125 29.62 5.25 -8.71
C ASN A 125 28.10 5.36 -8.72
N LYS A 126 27.60 6.45 -8.11
CA LYS A 126 26.16 6.71 -7.96
C LYS A 126 25.39 6.88 -9.27
N LYS A 127 26.06 7.22 -10.39
CA LYS A 127 25.39 7.38 -11.70
C LYS A 127 24.94 6.04 -12.30
N GLN A 128 25.43 4.93 -11.75
CA GLN A 128 25.00 3.58 -12.14
C GLN A 128 23.74 3.12 -11.41
N ILE A 129 23.25 3.88 -10.43
CA ILE A 129 21.94 3.62 -9.80
C ILE A 129 20.88 4.05 -10.80
N ILE A 130 20.09 3.08 -11.26
CA ILE A 130 18.97 3.31 -12.17
C ILE A 130 17.78 3.75 -11.31
N GLN A 131 17.03 4.73 -11.79
CA GLN A 131 15.87 5.27 -11.08
C GLN A 131 14.64 5.23 -11.96
N GLY A 132 13.46 5.16 -11.33
CA GLY A 132 12.20 5.29 -12.03
C GLY A 132 11.04 5.43 -11.07
N GLN A 133 9.84 5.26 -11.61
CA GLN A 133 8.58 5.37 -10.88
C GLN A 133 7.67 4.20 -11.24
N ASP A 134 6.93 3.72 -10.26
CA ASP A 134 5.87 2.72 -10.45
C ASP A 134 4.60 3.16 -9.72
N VAL A 135 3.45 2.91 -10.36
CA VAL A 135 2.13 3.10 -9.75
C VAL A 135 1.44 1.76 -9.68
N PHE A 136 1.18 1.29 -8.46
CA PHE A 136 0.53 0.02 -8.22
C PHE A 136 -0.96 0.18 -7.94
N LYS A 137 -1.77 -0.65 -8.60
CA LYS A 137 -3.22 -0.75 -8.42
C LYS A 137 -3.58 -2.07 -7.74
N PRO A 138 -4.61 -2.13 -6.89
CA PRO A 138 -5.01 -3.36 -6.22
C PRO A 138 -5.51 -4.39 -7.23
N VAL A 139 -5.08 -5.64 -7.05
CA VAL A 139 -5.58 -6.79 -7.83
C VAL A 139 -6.82 -7.32 -7.13
N LYS A 140 -7.96 -7.32 -7.83
CA LYS A 140 -9.18 -7.96 -7.32
C LYS A 140 -8.93 -9.47 -7.21
N GLN A 141 -9.00 -10.03 -6.01
CA GLN A 141 -9.02 -11.47 -5.82
C GLN A 141 -10.26 -12.05 -6.50
N LYS A 142 -10.06 -12.80 -7.59
CA LYS A 142 -11.13 -13.63 -8.14
C LYS A 142 -11.31 -14.82 -7.20
N ARG A 143 -12.48 -14.94 -6.56
CA ARG A 143 -12.88 -16.19 -5.94
C ARG A 143 -13.07 -17.23 -7.04
N LEU A 144 -12.06 -18.08 -7.22
CA LEU A 144 -12.20 -19.23 -8.09
C LEU A 144 -12.99 -20.32 -7.33
N PRO A 145 -13.86 -21.08 -8.02
CA PRO A 145 -14.43 -22.30 -7.44
C PRO A 145 -13.29 -23.22 -7.00
N SER A 146 -13.56 -24.05 -5.98
CA SER A 146 -12.59 -24.98 -5.42
C SER A 146 -11.86 -25.74 -6.52
N LEU A 147 -10.53 -25.78 -6.42
CA LEU A 147 -9.67 -26.47 -7.36
C LEU A 147 -10.10 -27.95 -7.38
N LYS A 148 -10.77 -28.38 -8.45
CA LYS A 148 -11.08 -29.78 -8.63
C LYS A 148 -9.83 -30.47 -9.14
N LEU A 149 -9.13 -31.17 -8.26
CA LEU A 149 -8.10 -32.11 -8.65
C LEU A 149 -8.79 -33.23 -9.46
N LYS A 150 -8.35 -33.44 -10.70
CA LYS A 150 -8.73 -34.58 -11.51
C LYS A 150 -7.79 -35.74 -11.25
#